data_AF-A0A2W6A0X2-F1
#
_entry.id   AF-A0A2W6A0X2-F1
#
_cell.length_a   1.000
_cell.length_b   1.000
_cell.length_c   1.000
_cell.angle_alpha   90.00
_cell.angle_beta   90.00
_cell.angle_gamma   90.00
#
_symmetry.space_group_name_H-M   'P 1'
#
loop_
_entity.id
_entity.type
_entity.pdbx_description
1 polymer ?
#
loop_
_entity_poly.entity_id
_entity_poly.type
_entity_poly.pdbx_seq_one_letter_code
_entity_poly.pdbx_strand_id
1 'polypeptide(L)'
;MRERLSHAGDRVAALKADLKITEAQMPAWNKFADALLAAAKSMEESMEGMHKQMMQSGAAASLPEKLEHHAKMAAGHLASLQAIKAALAPLYASFSPG
;
A
#
# COMPACT_ATOMS: atom_id res chain seq x y z
N MET A 1 -11.16 8.84 -5.25
CA MET A 1 -11.12 7.46 -5.77
C MET A 1 -9.82 7.30 -6.58
N ARG A 2 -9.82 7.45 -7.91
CA ARG A 2 -8.63 7.30 -8.78
C ARG A 2 -7.41 8.16 -8.42
N GLU A 3 -7.60 9.27 -7.73
CA GLU A 3 -6.53 10.21 -7.41
C GLU A 3 -5.42 9.60 -6.53
N ARG A 4 -5.74 8.80 -5.51
CA ARG A 4 -4.70 8.24 -4.61
C ARG A 4 -3.90 7.11 -5.25
N LEU A 5 -4.57 6.24 -6.01
CA LEU A 5 -3.89 5.25 -6.84
C LEU A 5 -3.06 5.90 -7.95
N SER A 6 -3.54 7.01 -8.53
CA SER A 6 -2.76 7.83 -9.48
C SER A 6 -1.52 8.39 -8.79
N HIS A 7 -1.67 9.05 -7.63
CA HIS A 7 -0.56 9.58 -6.84
C HIS A 7 0.44 8.48 -6.44
N ALA A 8 -0.05 7.28 -6.12
CA ALA A 8 0.81 6.13 -5.82
C ALA A 8 1.58 5.66 -7.07
N GLY A 9 0.93 5.60 -8.23
CA GLY A 9 1.57 5.31 -9.51
C GLY A 9 2.64 6.33 -9.88
N ASP A 10 2.33 7.62 -9.75
CA ASP A 10 3.26 8.73 -9.99
C ASP A 10 4.46 8.66 -9.04
N ARG A 11 4.22 8.34 -7.76
CA ARG A 11 5.28 8.16 -6.77
C ARG A 11 6.17 6.97 -7.10
N VAL A 12 5.59 5.85 -7.53
CA VAL A 12 6.34 4.65 -7.95
C VAL A 12 7.19 4.98 -9.18
N ALA A 13 6.65 5.69 -10.17
CA ALA A 13 7.39 6.11 -11.36
C ALA A 13 8.55 7.06 -11.01
N ALA A 14 8.32 8.04 -10.15
CA ALA A 14 9.37 8.94 -9.65
C ALA A 14 10.48 8.17 -8.92
N LEU A 15 10.11 7.28 -7.99
CA LEU A 15 11.08 6.44 -7.27
C LEU A 15 11.93 5.58 -8.21
N LYS A 16 11.33 5.04 -9.28
CA LYS A 16 12.07 4.27 -10.29
C LYS A 16 13.18 5.11 -10.93
N ALA A 17 12.84 6.35 -11.29
CA ALA A 17 13.76 7.28 -11.92
C ALA A 17 14.86 7.72 -10.95
N ASP A 18 14.50 8.07 -9.72
CA ASP A 18 15.44 8.50 -8.67
C ASP A 18 16.45 7.41 -8.32
N LEU A 19 16.00 6.16 -8.22
CA LEU A 19 16.85 5.00 -7.93
C LEU A 19 17.66 4.51 -9.14
N LYS A 20 17.43 5.06 -10.34
CA LYS A 20 18.09 4.67 -11.59
C LYS A 20 18.04 3.15 -11.83
N ILE A 21 16.85 2.56 -11.66
CA ILE A 21 16.64 1.12 -11.81
C ILE A 21 17.15 0.63 -13.17
N THR A 22 18.06 -0.33 -13.15
CA THR A 22 18.63 -0.96 -14.34
C THR A 22 17.77 -2.10 -14.87
N GLU A 23 18.03 -2.56 -16.10
CA GLU A 23 17.34 -3.74 -16.67
C GLU A 23 17.52 -4.99 -15.81
N ALA A 24 18.71 -5.19 -15.21
CA ALA A 24 18.98 -6.30 -14.31
C ALA A 24 18.15 -6.23 -13.01
N GLN A 25 17.81 -5.02 -12.56
CA GLN A 25 17.04 -4.78 -11.34
C GLN A 25 15.51 -4.77 -11.58
N MET A 26 15.07 -4.66 -12.84
CA MET A 26 13.65 -4.58 -13.22
C MET A 26 12.76 -5.68 -12.60
N PRO A 27 13.16 -6.96 -12.55
CA PRO A 27 12.33 -7.99 -11.92
C PRO A 27 12.11 -7.76 -10.41
N ALA A 28 13.14 -7.30 -9.70
CA ALA A 28 13.03 -6.98 -8.28
C ALA A 28 12.25 -5.68 -8.04
N TRP A 29 12.46 -4.68 -8.90
CA TRP A 29 11.72 -3.43 -8.90
C TRP A 29 10.21 -3.66 -9.09
N ASN A 30 9.81 -4.45 -10.08
CA ASN A 30 8.39 -4.68 -10.37
C ASN A 30 7.67 -5.30 -9.16
N LYS A 31 8.28 -6.29 -8.49
CA LYS A 31 7.71 -6.88 -7.27
C LYS A 31 7.53 -5.85 -6.15
N PHE A 32 8.49 -4.95 -5.98
CA PHE A 32 8.41 -3.88 -5.00
C PHE A 32 7.33 -2.84 -5.35
N ALA A 33 7.28 -2.42 -6.62
CA ALA A 33 6.27 -1.51 -7.14
C ALA A 33 4.85 -2.07 -6.98
N ASP A 34 4.65 -3.35 -7.31
CA ASP A 34 3.37 -4.04 -7.16
C ASP A 34 2.92 -4.07 -5.69
N ALA A 35 3.84 -4.30 -4.75
CA ALA A 35 3.54 -4.28 -3.31
C ALA A 35 3.11 -2.88 -2.83
N LEU A 36 3.75 -1.81 -3.32
CA LEU A 36 3.35 -0.43 -3.00
C LEU A 36 1.97 -0.09 -3.56
N LEU A 37 1.69 -0.45 -4.81
CA LEU A 37 0.40 -0.21 -5.45
C LEU A 37 -0.73 -1.01 -4.79
N ALA A 38 -0.47 -2.27 -4.43
CA ALA A 38 -1.43 -3.10 -3.70
C ALA A 38 -1.75 -2.53 -2.31
N ALA A 39 -0.74 -2.02 -1.59
CA ALA A 39 -0.95 -1.36 -0.30
C ALA A 39 -1.80 -0.08 -0.45
N ALA A 40 -1.52 0.74 -1.47
CA ALA A 40 -2.32 1.95 -1.76
C ALA A 40 -3.77 1.60 -2.08
N LYS A 41 -4.00 0.55 -2.88
CA LYS A 41 -5.33 0.03 -3.22
C LYS A 41 -6.09 -0.44 -1.98
N SER A 42 -5.45 -1.23 -1.12
CA SER A 42 -6.08 -1.75 0.10
C SER A 42 -6.50 -0.62 1.06
N MET A 43 -5.69 0.43 1.18
CA MET A 43 -6.02 1.61 1.97
C MET A 43 -7.21 2.38 1.38
N GLU A 44 -7.28 2.50 0.05
CA GLU A 44 -8.41 3.14 -0.63
C GLU A 44 -9.72 2.36 -0.41
N GLU A 45 -9.73 1.05 -0.66
CA GLU A 45 -10.89 0.18 -0.48
C GLU A 45 -11.41 0.22 0.96
N SER A 46 -10.48 0.23 1.92
CA SER A 46 -10.79 0.35 3.34
C SER A 46 -11.48 1.67 3.70
N MET A 47 -10.98 2.79 3.17
CA MET A 47 -11.58 4.10 3.40
C MET A 47 -12.92 4.25 2.68
N GLU A 48 -13.08 3.65 1.50
CA GLU A 48 -14.35 3.61 0.79
C GLU A 48 -15.40 2.83 1.57
N GLY A 49 -15.04 1.66 2.11
CA GLY A 49 -15.92 0.86 2.95
C GLY A 49 -16.40 1.62 4.17
N MET A 50 -15.48 2.34 4.84
CA MET A 50 -15.84 3.20 5.98
C MET A 50 -16.78 4.33 5.56
N HIS A 51 -16.51 5.01 4.44
CA HIS A 51 -17.35 6.10 3.95
C HIS A 51 -18.77 5.61 3.58
N LYS A 52 -18.87 4.47 2.88
CA LYS A 52 -20.15 3.84 2.54
C LYS A 52 -20.93 3.44 3.78
N GLN A 53 -20.28 2.84 4.77
CA GLN A 53 -20.91 2.48 6.04
C GLN A 53 -21.46 3.73 6.76
N MET A 54 -20.68 4.81 6.84
CA MET A 54 -21.15 6.07 7.44
C MET A 54 -22.35 6.69 6.70
N MET A 55 -22.38 6.62 5.37
CA MET A 55 -23.51 7.10 4.58
C MET A 55 -24.78 6.25 4.74
N GLN A 56 -24.63 4.92 4.90
CA GLN A 56 -25.75 3.99 5.00
C GLN A 56 -26.36 3.91 6.41
N SER A 57 -25.53 3.99 7.45
CA SER A 57 -25.99 3.75 8.82
C SER A 57 -26.72 4.95 9.43
N GLY A 58 -26.45 6.19 8.98
CA GLY A 58 -27.06 7.43 9.50
C GLY A 58 -26.79 7.74 10.99
N ALA A 59 -26.30 6.75 11.76
CA ALA A 59 -25.98 6.78 13.17
C ALA A 59 -24.49 6.50 13.39
N ALA A 60 -23.90 7.11 14.43
CA ALA A 60 -22.53 6.85 14.80
C ALA A 60 -22.36 5.41 15.31
N ALA A 61 -21.39 4.67 14.76
CA ALA A 61 -21.05 3.32 15.21
C ALA A 61 -20.78 3.27 16.72
N SER A 62 -21.15 2.15 17.35
CA SER A 62 -20.87 1.91 18.78
C SER A 62 -19.36 1.82 19.04
N LEU A 63 -18.95 1.97 20.30
CA LEU A 63 -17.53 1.86 20.67
C LEU A 63 -16.90 0.51 20.31
N PRO A 64 -17.55 -0.65 20.55
CA PRO A 64 -17.01 -1.95 20.13
C PRO A 64 -16.82 -2.06 18.61
N GLU A 65 -17.79 -1.62 17.82
CA GLU A 65 -17.72 -1.65 16.35
C GLU A 65 -16.59 -0.75 15.82
N LYS A 66 -16.41 0.43 16.43
CA LYS A 66 -15.28 1.31 16.12
C LYS A 66 -13.96 0.61 16.40
N LEU A 67 -13.80 0.01 17.59
CA LEU A 67 -12.56 -0.67 17.95
C LEU A 67 -12.24 -1.83 17.00
N GLU A 68 -13.24 -2.63 16.65
CA GLU A 68 -13.07 -3.73 15.68
C GLU A 68 -12.63 -3.21 14.30
N HIS A 69 -13.24 -2.11 13.84
CA HIS A 69 -12.82 -1.48 12.59
C HIS A 69 -11.36 -1.00 12.65
N HIS A 70 -10.97 -0.32 13.73
CA HIS A 70 -9.58 0.12 13.93
C HIS A 70 -8.60 -1.06 13.98
N ALA A 71 -8.96 -2.16 14.65
CA ALA A 71 -8.14 -3.37 14.72
C ALA A 71 -7.95 -3.99 13.32
N LYS A 72 -9.02 -4.09 12.53
CA LYS A 72 -8.97 -4.58 11.14
C LYS A 72 -8.06 -3.69 10.26
N MET A 73 -8.17 -2.37 10.40
CA MET A 73 -7.32 -1.42 9.69
C MET A 73 -5.85 -1.58 10.05
N ALA A 74 -5.53 -1.72 11.34
CA ALA A 74 -4.17 -1.95 11.82
C ALA A 74 -3.60 -3.28 11.29
N ALA A 75 -4.39 -4.34 11.29
CA ALA A 75 -3.99 -5.64 10.75
C ALA A 75 -3.70 -5.56 9.24
N GLY A 76 -4.58 -4.90 8.46
CA GLY A 76 -4.36 -4.69 7.03
C GLY A 76 -3.12 -3.84 6.72
N HIS A 77 -2.87 -2.81 7.52
CA HIS A 77 -1.67 -1.98 7.41
C HIS A 77 -0.40 -2.79 7.72
N LEU A 78 -0.41 -3.60 8.79
CA LEU A 78 0.71 -4.47 9.13
C LEU A 78 1.01 -5.48 8.00
N ALA A 79 -0.02 -6.13 7.45
CA ALA A 79 0.13 -7.05 6.33
C ALA A 79 0.75 -6.37 5.11
N SER A 80 0.32 -5.13 4.80
CA SER A 80 0.90 -4.33 3.71
C SER A 80 2.38 -4.02 3.95
N LEU A 81 2.75 -3.60 5.17
CA LEU A 81 4.15 -3.33 5.54
C LEU A 81 5.02 -4.59 5.44
N GLN A 82 4.50 -5.74 5.84
CA GLN A 82 5.22 -7.01 5.72
C GLN A 82 5.45 -7.39 4.25
N ALA A 83 4.44 -7.21 3.39
CA ALA A 83 4.57 -7.47 1.95
C ALA A 83 5.61 -6.53 1.30
N ILE A 84 5.56 -5.23 1.62
CA ILE A 84 6.53 -4.24 1.14
C ILE A 84 7.94 -4.61 1.61
N LYS A 85 8.11 -4.95 2.89
CA LYS A 85 9.41 -5.36 3.46
C LYS A 85 9.97 -6.59 2.74
N ALA A 86 9.14 -7.60 2.49
CA ALA A 86 9.55 -8.80 1.79
C ALA A 86 9.96 -8.51 0.33
N ALA A 87 9.23 -7.65 -0.36
CA ALA A 87 9.55 -7.25 -1.74
C ALA A 87 10.77 -6.30 -1.83
N LEU A 88 11.04 -5.52 -0.78
CA LEU A 88 12.19 -4.63 -0.70
C LEU A 88 13.51 -5.38 -0.56
N ALA A 89 13.55 -6.49 0.19
CA ALA A 89 14.78 -7.23 0.46
C ALA A 89 15.60 -7.59 -0.81
N PRO A 90 15.03 -8.22 -1.87
CA PRO A 90 15.78 -8.52 -3.09
C PRO A 90 16.15 -7.27 -3.90
N LEU A 91 15.30 -6.24 -3.90
CA LEU A 91 15.61 -4.97 -4.57
C LEU A 91 16.79 -4.27 -3.88
N TYR A 92 16.79 -4.21 -2.56
CA TYR A 92 17.86 -3.60 -1.78
C TYR A 92 19.19 -4.34 -1.97
N ALA A 93 19.17 -5.68 -1.94
CA ALA A 93 20.36 -6.50 -2.19
C ALA A 93 20.97 -6.26 -3.58
N SER A 94 20.15 -5.90 -4.58
CA SER A 94 20.63 -5.61 -5.94
C SER A 94 21.41 -4.30 -6.09
N PHE A 95 21.45 -3.46 -5.05
CA PHE A 95 22.26 -2.23 -5.02
C PHE A 95 23.60 -2.40 -4.27
N SER A 96 23.77 -3.49 -3.53
CA SER A 96 24.99 -3.74 -2.79
C SER A 96 26.09 -4.28 -3.72
N PRO A 97 27.33 -3.77 -3.61
CA PRO A 97 28.50 -4.50 -4.12
C PRO A 97 28.53 -5.86 -3.40
N GLY A 98 28.69 -6.95 -4.15
CA GLY A 98 28.86 -8.29 -3.59
C GLY A 98 30.10 -8.40 -2.70
#